data_AF-A0A1M6IBH6-F1
#
_entry.id   AF-A0A1M6IBH6-F1
#
_cell.length_a   1.000
_cell.length_b   1.000
_cell.length_c   1.000
_cell.angle_alpha   90.00
_cell.angle_beta   90.00
_cell.angle_gamma   90.00
#
_symmetry.space_group_name_H-M   'P 1'
#
loop_
_entity.id
_entity.type
_entity.pdbx_description
1 polymer ?
#
loop_
_entity_poly.entity_id
_entity_poly.type
_entity_poly.pdbx_seq_one_letter_code
_entity_poly.pdbx_strand_id
1 'polypeptide(L)'
;MKTKQLFGILLFLCSIGFVSCGDDDDNKDPEGSVMLNMMNEGNGKTLLGASDVYINNSNNFKTSTCYIADVGATSGLGAPVKLSLDNLAKEIAVVPGHLYHIYDKDVLLDFPSGERAVLIGSGYYKAYVVSPITVDGATTGATLKFVLAYPETNGLPEFETVIGNVDNVGDQIEYALPKDAELHFSAYLDDEKDSFDIQFVNGKLKIALLKSINQISGPYGDYGIFVRSGDAFTYIMFKAGMKK
;
A
#
# COMPACT_ATOMS: atom_id res chain seq x y z
N MET A 1 42.48 56.09 -31.83
CA MET A 1 41.04 55.71 -31.91
C MET A 1 40.99 54.18 -31.97
N LYS A 2 40.57 53.49 -30.90
CA LYS A 2 39.27 52.79 -30.74
C LYS A 2 38.90 51.95 -31.98
N THR A 3 38.82 50.61 -31.92
CA THR A 3 37.77 49.76 -31.28
C THR A 3 38.27 48.30 -31.23
N LYS A 4 38.39 47.61 -30.08
CA LYS A 4 37.44 46.75 -29.31
C LYS A 4 36.59 45.70 -30.09
N GLN A 5 36.79 44.44 -29.66
CA GLN A 5 35.82 43.32 -29.48
C GLN A 5 35.36 42.55 -30.74
N LEU A 6 35.06 41.24 -30.72
CA LEU A 6 34.53 40.35 -29.68
C LEU A 6 34.78 38.86 -30.07
N PHE A 7 34.98 37.99 -29.08
CA PHE A 7 34.97 36.51 -29.20
C PHE A 7 33.57 35.99 -29.58
N GLY A 8 33.47 35.09 -30.56
CA GLY A 8 32.24 34.37 -30.91
C GLY A 8 32.30 32.91 -30.47
N ILE A 9 31.52 32.55 -29.46
CA ILE A 9 31.25 31.16 -29.06
C ILE A 9 29.98 30.72 -29.79
N LEU A 10 30.09 29.66 -30.60
CA LEU A 10 28.96 29.04 -31.29
C LEU A 10 28.32 27.99 -30.37
N LEU A 11 27.18 28.35 -29.77
CA LEU A 11 26.34 27.44 -28.98
C LEU A 11 25.33 26.76 -29.93
N PHE A 12 25.54 25.48 -30.20
CA PHE A 12 24.62 24.64 -31.00
C PHE A 12 23.49 24.16 -30.08
N LEU A 13 22.31 24.77 -30.21
CA LEU A 13 21.06 24.30 -29.60
C LEU A 13 20.50 23.15 -30.44
N CYS A 14 20.70 21.90 -30.01
CA CYS A 14 19.94 20.76 -30.51
C CYS A 14 18.60 20.68 -29.77
N SER A 15 17.55 21.26 -30.34
CA SER A 15 16.17 20.98 -29.96
C SER A 15 15.75 19.62 -30.52
N ILE A 16 15.87 18.57 -29.69
CA ILE A 16 15.30 17.26 -30.01
C ILE A 16 13.82 17.30 -29.60
N GLY A 17 12.95 17.48 -30.59
CA GLY A 17 11.52 17.23 -30.43
C GLY A 17 11.28 15.73 -30.41
N PHE A 18 11.05 15.16 -29.23
CA PHE A 18 10.47 13.82 -29.14
C PHE A 18 8.97 13.92 -29.40
N VAL A 19 8.56 13.73 -30.65
CA VAL A 19 7.20 13.25 -30.94
C VAL A 19 7.20 11.77 -30.59
N SER A 20 6.79 11.46 -29.37
CA SER A 20 6.46 10.10 -28.97
C SER A 20 5.04 9.81 -29.45
N CYS A 21 4.90 9.29 -30.67
CA CYS A 21 3.74 8.47 -31.02
C CYS A 21 3.90 7.15 -30.26
N GLY A 22 3.34 7.08 -29.06
CA GLY A 22 3.19 5.81 -28.33
C GLY A 22 1.93 5.12 -28.82
N ASP A 23 2.04 3.85 -29.20
CA ASP A 23 0.89 2.99 -29.44
C ASP A 23 -0.06 3.02 -28.23
N ASP A 24 -1.32 3.39 -28.48
CA ASP A 24 -2.36 3.77 -27.50
C ASP A 24 -2.91 2.62 -26.62
N ASP A 25 -2.27 1.44 -26.58
CA ASP A 25 -2.89 0.24 -25.99
C ASP A 25 -2.50 -0.07 -24.53
N ASP A 26 -1.37 0.41 -24.02
CA ASP A 26 -0.83 -0.04 -22.72
C ASP A 26 -1.23 0.82 -21.50
N ASN A 27 -2.00 1.88 -21.69
CA ASN A 27 -2.35 2.82 -20.62
C ASN A 27 -3.86 3.14 -20.56
N LYS A 28 -4.68 2.14 -20.91
CA LYS A 28 -6.13 2.25 -20.74
C LYS A 28 -6.47 2.39 -19.26
N ASP A 29 -7.44 3.24 -18.97
CA ASP A 29 -7.96 3.35 -17.61
C ASP A 29 -8.50 1.98 -17.17
N PRO A 30 -8.18 1.51 -15.94
CA PRO A 30 -8.71 0.26 -15.42
C PRO A 30 -10.24 0.23 -15.41
N GLU A 31 -10.82 -0.96 -15.51
CA GLU A 31 -12.27 -1.12 -15.33
C GLU A 31 -12.71 -0.56 -13.97
N GLY A 32 -13.85 0.12 -13.94
CA GLY A 32 -14.36 0.78 -12.73
C GLY A 32 -13.72 2.14 -12.42
N SER A 33 -12.89 2.68 -13.31
CA SER A 33 -12.34 4.04 -13.14
C SER A 33 -13.44 5.11 -13.16
N VAL A 34 -13.32 6.08 -12.26
CA VAL A 34 -14.25 7.20 -12.10
C VAL A 34 -13.51 8.52 -12.32
N MET A 35 -14.11 9.42 -13.11
CA MET A 35 -13.64 10.80 -13.23
C MET A 35 -14.30 11.67 -12.16
N LEU A 36 -13.50 12.47 -11.45
CA LEU A 36 -13.96 13.32 -10.35
C LEU A 36 -13.42 14.74 -10.53
N ASN A 37 -14.31 15.73 -10.52
CA ASN A 37 -13.93 17.11 -10.30
C ASN A 37 -13.88 17.35 -8.79
N MET A 38 -12.67 17.27 -8.22
CA MET A 38 -12.46 17.36 -6.80
C MET A 38 -12.17 18.80 -6.41
N MET A 39 -13.15 19.46 -5.79
CA MET A 39 -13.04 20.85 -5.37
C MET A 39 -12.31 20.95 -4.03
N ASN A 40 -11.49 21.98 -3.88
CA ASN A 40 -10.76 22.22 -2.64
C ASN A 40 -11.67 22.71 -1.49
N GLU A 41 -11.12 22.78 -0.28
CA GLU A 41 -11.85 23.07 0.96
C GLU A 41 -12.60 24.40 0.92
N GLY A 42 -12.03 25.42 0.28
CA GLY A 42 -12.66 26.73 0.09
C GLY A 42 -13.74 26.76 -0.99
N ASN A 43 -13.83 25.72 -1.82
CA ASN A 43 -14.72 25.66 -3.00
C ASN A 43 -15.67 24.45 -2.97
N GLY A 44 -16.00 23.94 -1.78
CA GLY A 44 -17.01 22.90 -1.59
C GLY A 44 -16.49 21.57 -1.05
N LYS A 45 -15.16 21.40 -0.91
CA LYS A 45 -14.52 20.25 -0.25
C LYS A 45 -15.04 18.89 -0.73
N THR A 46 -14.73 18.54 -1.97
CA THR A 46 -15.09 17.23 -2.51
C THR A 46 -14.17 16.14 -1.95
N LEU A 47 -14.73 15.02 -1.50
CA LEU A 47 -13.97 13.87 -1.02
C LEU A 47 -13.64 12.89 -2.16
N LEU A 48 -12.52 12.16 -2.02
CA LEU A 48 -12.12 11.11 -2.94
C LEU A 48 -12.76 9.77 -2.57
N GLY A 49 -13.68 9.29 -3.40
CA GLY A 49 -14.38 8.03 -3.17
C GLY A 49 -15.04 7.96 -1.79
N ALA A 50 -14.85 6.84 -1.11
CA ALA A 50 -15.28 6.65 0.29
C ALA A 50 -14.21 7.01 1.33
N SER A 51 -13.08 7.61 0.92
CA SER A 51 -12.01 8.03 1.83
C SER A 51 -12.31 9.41 2.45
N ASP A 52 -11.51 9.79 3.44
CA ASP A 52 -11.52 11.15 4.00
C ASP A 52 -10.54 12.11 3.28
N VAL A 53 -9.93 11.67 2.16
CA VAL A 53 -9.00 12.50 1.40
C VAL A 53 -9.77 13.62 0.70
N TYR A 54 -9.31 14.85 0.92
CA TYR A 54 -9.82 16.08 0.28
C TYR A 54 -8.67 16.96 -0.19
N ILE A 55 -8.94 17.98 -1.03
CA ILE A 55 -7.95 19.01 -1.37
C ILE A 55 -8.11 20.19 -0.41
N ASN A 56 -7.08 20.56 0.33
CA ASN A 56 -7.14 21.69 1.27
C ASN A 56 -6.99 23.06 0.57
N ASN A 57 -7.07 24.16 1.34
CA ASN A 57 -6.94 25.52 0.79
C ASN A 57 -5.56 25.85 0.20
N SER A 58 -4.53 25.05 0.53
CA SER A 58 -3.19 25.15 -0.05
C SER A 58 -3.04 24.29 -1.32
N ASN A 59 -4.12 23.67 -1.80
CA ASN A 59 -4.14 22.74 -2.93
C ASN A 59 -3.26 21.49 -2.74
N ASN A 60 -3.16 21.02 -1.49
CA ASN A 60 -2.61 19.72 -1.15
C ASN A 60 -3.75 18.71 -0.96
N PHE A 61 -3.54 17.45 -1.35
CA PHE A 61 -4.32 16.37 -0.77
C PHE A 61 -4.09 16.33 0.74
N LYS A 62 -5.15 16.10 1.50
CA LYS A 62 -5.13 16.06 2.96
C LYS A 62 -6.08 14.99 3.48
N THR A 63 -5.66 14.31 4.55
CA THR A 63 -6.42 13.24 5.22
C THR A 63 -6.11 13.21 6.71
N SER A 64 -7.02 12.63 7.50
CA SER A 64 -6.86 12.32 8.91
C SER A 64 -6.61 10.82 9.16
N THR A 65 -7.27 9.94 8.41
CA THR A 65 -7.27 8.49 8.63
C THR A 65 -6.50 7.68 7.59
N CYS A 66 -6.25 8.23 6.41
CA CYS A 66 -5.47 7.58 5.35
C CYS A 66 -4.00 8.01 5.36
N TYR A 67 -3.22 7.31 4.53
CA TYR A 67 -1.89 7.71 4.08
C TYR A 67 -1.86 7.81 2.57
N ILE A 68 -1.08 8.77 2.08
CA ILE A 68 -0.95 9.08 0.66
C ILE A 68 0.52 8.93 0.27
N ALA A 69 0.77 8.21 -0.83
CA ALA A 69 2.05 8.17 -1.50
C ALA A 69 1.93 8.83 -2.87
N ASP A 70 2.84 9.75 -3.19
CA ASP A 70 3.03 10.23 -4.55
C ASP A 70 3.95 9.25 -5.29
N VAL A 71 3.38 8.55 -6.27
CA VAL A 71 4.11 7.60 -7.14
C VAL A 71 4.97 8.36 -8.16
N GLY A 72 4.68 9.64 -8.39
CA GLY A 72 5.32 10.49 -9.37
C GLY A 72 4.54 10.57 -10.68
N ALA A 73 5.17 11.22 -11.66
CA ALA A 73 4.60 11.38 -13.00
C ALA A 73 4.41 10.02 -13.69
N THR A 74 3.21 9.78 -14.22
CA THR A 74 2.88 8.57 -14.99
C THR A 74 2.14 8.92 -16.27
N SER A 75 2.01 7.95 -17.17
CA SER A 75 1.20 8.10 -18.38
C SER A 75 -0.31 8.23 -18.09
N GLY A 76 -0.77 7.77 -16.93
CA GLY A 76 -2.20 7.72 -16.60
C GLY A 76 -2.50 6.81 -15.41
N LEU A 77 -3.80 6.62 -15.14
CA LEU A 77 -4.29 5.79 -14.03
C LEU A 77 -3.95 4.30 -14.22
N GLY A 78 -3.93 3.83 -15.47
CA GLY A 78 -3.62 2.45 -15.86
C GLY A 78 -2.14 2.09 -15.81
N ALA A 79 -1.24 3.04 -15.54
CA ALA A 79 0.20 2.79 -15.56
C ALA A 79 0.60 1.61 -14.64
N PRO A 80 1.42 0.66 -15.14
CA PRO A 80 1.89 -0.48 -14.38
C PRO A 80 3.00 -0.06 -13.41
N VAL A 81 2.59 0.43 -12.24
CA VAL A 81 3.48 0.87 -11.17
C VAL A 81 3.47 -0.12 -10.01
N LYS A 82 4.60 -0.22 -9.30
CA LYS A 82 4.65 -0.95 -8.03
C LYS A 82 3.90 -0.17 -6.94
N LEU A 83 3.48 -0.87 -5.89
CA LEU A 83 2.95 -0.22 -4.69
C LEU A 83 4.01 0.73 -4.12
N SER A 84 3.56 1.89 -3.64
CA SER A 84 4.44 2.90 -3.06
C SER A 84 4.11 2.99 -1.59
N LEU A 85 4.95 2.36 -0.76
CA LEU A 85 4.74 2.23 0.69
C LEU A 85 5.72 3.10 1.50
N ASP A 86 6.61 3.81 0.79
CA ASP A 86 7.54 4.80 1.31
C ASP A 86 6.95 6.21 1.25
N ASN A 87 7.53 7.12 2.05
CA ASN A 87 7.19 8.55 2.06
C ASN A 87 5.68 8.83 2.26
N LEU A 88 5.00 7.96 3.00
CA LEU A 88 3.59 8.08 3.32
C LEU A 88 3.34 9.40 4.08
N ALA A 89 2.45 10.21 3.53
CA ALA A 89 2.10 11.51 4.09
C ALA A 89 0.59 11.62 4.30
N LYS A 90 0.20 12.46 5.27
CA LYS A 90 -1.20 12.87 5.46
C LYS A 90 -1.55 14.16 4.72
N GLU A 91 -0.53 14.84 4.19
CA GLU A 91 -0.68 16.02 3.38
C GLU A 91 0.41 16.06 2.30
N ILE A 92 0.02 16.16 1.03
CA ILE A 92 0.94 16.15 -0.11
C ILE A 92 0.40 17.00 -1.27
N ALA A 93 1.29 17.62 -2.05
CA ALA A 93 0.90 18.48 -3.17
C ALA A 93 0.08 17.71 -4.22
N VAL A 94 -0.94 18.35 -4.79
CA VAL A 94 -1.69 17.84 -5.95
C VAL A 94 -0.99 18.28 -7.23
N VAL A 95 -0.34 17.34 -7.92
CA VAL A 95 0.48 17.63 -9.11
C VAL A 95 -0.15 17.01 -10.36
N PRO A 96 -0.53 17.81 -11.37
CA PRO A 96 -1.04 17.27 -12.64
C PRO A 96 -0.06 16.29 -13.28
N GLY A 97 -0.58 15.19 -13.80
CA GLY A 97 0.21 14.11 -14.38
C GLY A 97 0.78 13.11 -13.38
N HIS A 98 0.60 13.32 -12.07
CA HIS A 98 1.05 12.38 -11.05
C HIS A 98 -0.03 11.35 -10.70
N LEU A 99 0.44 10.16 -10.34
CA LEU A 99 -0.36 9.08 -9.76
C LEU A 99 -0.11 9.01 -8.25
N TYR A 100 -1.17 8.79 -7.49
CA TYR A 100 -1.11 8.65 -6.04
C TYR A 100 -1.70 7.30 -5.62
N HIS A 101 -1.10 6.70 -4.61
CA HIS A 101 -1.68 5.58 -3.89
C HIS A 101 -2.17 6.06 -2.52
N ILE A 102 -3.40 5.67 -2.17
CA ILE A 102 -4.06 6.09 -0.95
C ILE A 102 -4.52 4.85 -0.20
N TYR A 103 -3.99 4.68 1.01
CA TYR A 103 -4.23 3.53 1.87
C TYR A 103 -4.96 3.96 3.12
N ASP A 104 -5.93 3.16 3.58
CA ASP A 104 -6.39 3.29 4.96
C ASP A 104 -5.22 2.97 5.92
N LYS A 105 -5.13 3.67 7.06
CA LYS A 105 -4.07 3.40 8.04
C LYS A 105 -4.12 1.97 8.57
N ASP A 106 -5.31 1.38 8.66
CA ASP A 106 -5.54 0.07 9.31
C ASP A 106 -5.20 -1.11 8.40
N VAL A 107 -4.89 -0.84 7.12
CA VAL A 107 -4.51 -1.87 6.15
C VAL A 107 -3.00 -1.95 5.93
N LEU A 108 -2.20 -1.19 6.69
CA LEU A 108 -0.75 -1.16 6.61
C LEU A 108 -0.13 -1.79 7.86
N LEU A 109 0.93 -2.58 7.66
CA LEU A 109 1.70 -3.16 8.76
C LEU A 109 3.19 -3.12 8.45
N ASP A 110 3.98 -2.70 9.44
CA ASP A 110 5.44 -2.79 9.41
C ASP A 110 5.89 -4.16 9.95
N PHE A 111 6.78 -4.81 9.22
CA PHE A 111 7.32 -6.13 9.55
C PHE A 111 8.71 -6.02 10.21
N PRO A 112 9.18 -7.08 10.91
CA PRO A 112 10.46 -7.07 11.62
C PRO A 112 11.68 -6.66 10.78
N SER A 113 11.65 -6.89 9.47
CA SER A 113 12.64 -6.45 8.49
C SER A 113 12.72 -4.94 8.31
N GLY A 114 11.72 -4.19 8.77
CA GLY A 114 11.50 -2.77 8.51
C GLY A 114 10.68 -2.51 7.24
N GLU A 115 10.33 -3.55 6.50
CA GLU A 115 9.50 -3.44 5.31
C GLU A 115 8.02 -3.31 5.68
N ARG A 116 7.29 -2.52 4.90
CA ARG A 116 5.84 -2.30 5.05
C ARG A 116 5.06 -3.10 4.02
N ALA A 117 3.89 -3.62 4.38
CA ALA A 117 2.99 -4.29 3.46
C ALA A 117 1.54 -3.81 3.60
N VAL A 118 0.71 -4.15 2.60
CA VAL A 118 -0.72 -3.88 2.53
C VAL A 118 -1.54 -5.16 2.73
N LEU A 119 -2.62 -5.10 3.50
CA LEU A 119 -3.49 -6.23 3.74
C LEU A 119 -4.18 -6.70 2.43
N ILE A 120 -4.06 -8.00 2.11
CA ILE A 120 -4.77 -8.59 0.97
C ILE A 120 -6.29 -8.49 1.14
N GLY A 121 -7.00 -8.37 0.02
CA GLY A 121 -8.47 -8.22 0.02
C GLY A 121 -8.95 -6.84 0.52
N SER A 122 -8.08 -6.03 1.11
CA SER A 122 -8.36 -4.63 1.40
C SER A 122 -7.99 -3.76 0.19
N GLY A 123 -8.93 -2.91 -0.22
CA GLY A 123 -8.73 -2.02 -1.36
C GLY A 123 -7.92 -0.78 -0.99
N TYR A 124 -7.16 -0.26 -1.94
CA TYR A 124 -6.51 1.05 -1.89
C TYR A 124 -6.90 1.86 -3.13
N TYR A 125 -6.92 3.19 -3.03
CA TYR A 125 -7.22 4.00 -4.21
C TYR A 125 -5.95 4.29 -5.01
N LYS A 126 -6.03 4.09 -6.33
CA LYS A 126 -5.17 4.76 -7.30
C LYS A 126 -5.86 6.05 -7.73
N ALA A 127 -5.17 7.18 -7.70
CA ALA A 127 -5.71 8.47 -8.12
C ALA A 127 -4.72 9.20 -9.04
N TYR A 128 -5.11 9.44 -10.28
CA TYR A 128 -4.32 10.18 -11.27
C TYR A 128 -4.87 11.59 -11.44
N VAL A 129 -4.01 12.60 -11.30
CA VAL A 129 -4.41 14.01 -11.45
C VAL A 129 -4.36 14.39 -12.92
N VAL A 130 -5.51 14.70 -13.52
CA VAL A 130 -5.60 15.07 -14.94
C VAL A 130 -5.19 16.52 -15.15
N SER A 131 -5.80 17.45 -14.41
CA SER A 131 -5.59 18.87 -14.60
C SER A 131 -6.05 19.67 -13.37
N PRO A 132 -5.48 20.87 -13.12
CA PRO A 132 -6.05 21.78 -12.14
C PRO A 132 -7.40 22.31 -12.63
N ILE A 133 -8.28 22.66 -11.70
CA ILE A 133 -9.51 23.42 -11.95
C ILE A 133 -9.24 24.86 -11.54
N THR A 134 -9.47 25.81 -12.43
CA THR A 134 -9.20 27.23 -12.20
C THR A 134 -10.44 28.06 -12.46
N VAL A 135 -10.76 28.94 -11.52
CA VAL A 135 -11.81 29.97 -11.63
C VAL A 135 -11.15 31.31 -11.37
N ASP A 136 -11.34 32.27 -12.29
CA ASP A 136 -10.78 33.63 -12.20
C ASP A 136 -9.25 33.68 -11.93
N GLY A 137 -8.51 32.71 -12.46
CA GLY A 137 -7.06 32.62 -12.31
C GLY A 137 -6.57 31.96 -11.01
N ALA A 138 -7.48 31.60 -10.09
CA ALA A 138 -7.16 30.87 -8.87
C ALA A 138 -7.48 29.37 -9.00
N THR A 139 -6.61 28.50 -8.49
CA THR A 139 -6.88 27.06 -8.42
C THR A 139 -7.93 26.77 -7.35
N THR A 140 -9.05 26.19 -7.78
CA THR A 140 -10.20 25.84 -6.93
C THR A 140 -10.35 24.33 -6.71
N GLY A 141 -9.50 23.51 -7.34
CA GLY A 141 -9.55 22.06 -7.25
C GLY A 141 -8.72 21.38 -8.33
N ALA A 142 -8.99 20.09 -8.56
CA ALA A 142 -8.39 19.31 -9.63
C ALA A 142 -9.38 18.31 -10.22
N THR A 143 -9.26 18.06 -11.53
CA THR A 143 -9.91 16.92 -12.17
C THR A 143 -9.02 15.71 -12.02
N LEU A 144 -9.59 14.61 -11.54
CA LEU A 144 -8.91 13.36 -11.22
C LEU A 144 -9.58 12.20 -11.95
N LYS A 145 -8.83 11.13 -12.18
CA LYS A 145 -9.37 9.78 -12.37
C LYS A 145 -8.96 8.93 -11.19
N PHE A 146 -9.86 8.12 -10.64
CA PHE A 146 -9.50 7.20 -9.57
C PHE A 146 -10.17 5.84 -9.74
N VAL A 147 -9.58 4.81 -9.13
CA VAL A 147 -10.12 3.45 -9.08
C VAL A 147 -9.72 2.78 -7.78
N LEU A 148 -10.55 1.87 -7.27
CA LEU A 148 -10.20 0.99 -6.17
C LEU A 148 -9.41 -0.20 -6.72
N ALA A 149 -8.18 -0.38 -6.23
CA ALA A 149 -7.29 -1.46 -6.59
C ALA A 149 -7.01 -2.36 -5.38
N TYR A 150 -6.49 -3.55 -5.62
CA TYR A 150 -6.18 -4.54 -4.59
C TYR A 150 -4.73 -5.01 -4.77
N PRO A 151 -3.99 -5.23 -3.66
CA PRO A 151 -2.64 -5.79 -3.77
C PRO A 151 -2.71 -7.22 -4.33
N GLU A 152 -1.67 -7.62 -5.05
CA GLU A 152 -1.52 -9.02 -5.45
C GLU A 152 -1.39 -9.90 -4.20
N THR A 153 -2.00 -11.09 -4.24
CA THR A 153 -2.01 -11.98 -3.07
C THR A 153 -0.67 -12.67 -2.86
N ASN A 154 0.21 -12.75 -3.87
CA ASN A 154 1.51 -13.41 -3.78
C ASN A 154 1.46 -14.86 -3.26
N GLY A 155 0.33 -15.55 -3.47
CA GLY A 155 0.12 -16.90 -2.93
C GLY A 155 -0.08 -16.96 -1.41
N LEU A 156 -0.33 -15.82 -0.76
CA LEU A 156 -0.74 -15.75 0.63
C LEU A 156 -2.13 -16.38 0.82
N PRO A 157 -2.38 -17.04 1.97
CA PRO A 157 -3.70 -17.58 2.31
C PRO A 157 -4.70 -16.45 2.60
N GLU A 158 -5.99 -16.78 2.55
CA GLU A 158 -7.08 -15.86 2.88
C GLU A 158 -6.95 -15.32 4.31
N PHE A 159 -7.45 -14.10 4.53
CA PHE A 159 -7.48 -13.46 5.84
C PHE A 159 -8.23 -14.33 6.86
N GLU A 160 -7.69 -14.42 8.06
CA GLU A 160 -8.19 -15.24 9.18
C GLU A 160 -8.22 -16.75 8.90
N THR A 161 -7.38 -17.25 7.99
CA THR A 161 -7.24 -18.69 7.78
C THR A 161 -6.78 -19.39 9.07
N VAL A 162 -7.57 -20.37 9.52
CA VAL A 162 -7.19 -21.25 10.64
C VAL A 162 -6.32 -22.40 10.10
N ILE A 163 -5.04 -22.39 10.46
CA ILE A 163 -4.05 -23.34 9.91
C ILE A 163 -3.95 -24.66 10.67
N GLY A 164 -4.53 -24.75 11.87
CA GLY A 164 -4.54 -25.97 12.67
C GLY A 164 -4.91 -25.75 14.13
N ASN A 165 -4.86 -26.83 14.90
CA ASN A 165 -5.11 -26.83 16.34
C ASN A 165 -4.07 -27.72 17.06
N VAL A 166 -3.62 -27.30 18.23
CA VAL A 166 -2.76 -28.06 19.15
C VAL A 166 -3.44 -28.20 20.51
N ASP A 167 -3.68 -29.41 20.98
CA ASP A 167 -4.41 -29.65 22.24
C ASP A 167 -3.53 -30.26 23.32
N ASN A 168 -2.47 -30.96 22.94
CA ASN A 168 -1.59 -31.70 23.82
C ASN A 168 -0.13 -31.35 23.53
N VAL A 169 0.70 -31.40 24.57
CA VAL A 169 2.15 -31.19 24.42
C VAL A 169 2.70 -32.18 23.39
N GLY A 170 3.46 -31.65 22.42
CA GLY A 170 3.98 -32.41 21.30
C GLY A 170 3.09 -32.41 20.06
N ASP A 171 1.86 -31.91 20.11
CA ASP A 171 1.04 -31.68 18.91
C ASP A 171 1.74 -30.68 17.98
N GLN A 172 1.60 -30.92 16.67
CA GLN A 172 2.27 -30.15 15.63
C GLN A 172 1.31 -29.71 14.53
N ILE A 173 1.55 -28.50 14.03
CA ILE A 173 0.94 -27.96 12.82
C ILE A 173 2.04 -27.79 11.79
N GLU A 174 1.75 -28.16 10.55
CA GLU A 174 2.56 -27.83 9.39
C GLU A 174 1.71 -27.11 8.34
N TYR A 175 2.16 -25.95 7.89
CA TYR A 175 1.43 -25.14 6.91
C TYR A 175 2.38 -24.58 5.86
N ALA A 176 1.95 -24.56 4.60
CA ALA A 176 2.74 -24.04 3.48
C ALA A 176 2.48 -22.53 3.30
N LEU A 177 3.54 -21.76 3.12
CA LEU A 177 3.52 -20.33 2.86
C LEU A 177 4.47 -19.99 1.70
N PRO A 178 4.38 -18.78 1.10
CA PRO A 178 5.38 -18.30 0.16
C PRO A 178 6.79 -18.41 0.73
N LYS A 179 7.80 -18.72 -0.10
CA LYS A 179 9.17 -19.01 0.39
C LYS A 179 9.87 -17.77 0.96
N ASP A 180 9.52 -16.61 0.44
CA ASP A 180 9.97 -15.29 0.86
C ASP A 180 9.15 -14.75 2.05
N ALA A 181 8.23 -15.54 2.60
CA ALA A 181 7.34 -15.06 3.64
C ALA A 181 8.10 -14.57 4.88
N GLU A 182 7.63 -13.46 5.40
CA GLU A 182 8.07 -12.89 6.67
C GLU A 182 6.94 -12.94 7.69
N LEU A 183 7.27 -13.30 8.92
CA LEU A 183 6.30 -13.48 10.00
C LEU A 183 6.40 -12.34 11.03
N HIS A 184 5.25 -11.80 11.41
CA HIS A 184 5.09 -10.90 12.54
C HIS A 184 4.00 -11.48 13.43
N PHE A 185 4.29 -11.74 14.71
CA PHE A 185 3.34 -12.40 15.61
C PHE A 185 2.39 -11.38 16.24
N SER A 186 1.14 -11.79 16.51
CA SER A 186 0.25 -10.92 17.28
C SER A 186 0.81 -10.72 18.69
N ALA A 187 0.46 -9.61 19.34
CA ALA A 187 0.87 -9.35 20.72
C ALA A 187 0.51 -10.52 21.66
N TYR A 188 -0.66 -11.12 21.45
CA TYR A 188 -1.11 -12.28 22.23
C TYR A 188 -0.21 -13.52 22.03
N LEU A 189 0.25 -13.78 20.80
CA LEU A 189 1.19 -14.86 20.56
C LEU A 189 2.60 -14.54 21.07
N ASP A 190 3.05 -13.29 20.97
CA ASP A 190 4.38 -12.91 21.48
C ASP A 190 4.46 -13.02 23.01
N ASP A 191 3.40 -12.67 23.74
CA ASP A 191 3.33 -12.83 25.20
C ASP A 191 3.45 -14.30 25.66
N GLU A 192 3.02 -15.23 24.80
CA GLU A 192 3.00 -16.67 25.11
C GLU A 192 3.96 -17.48 24.22
N LYS A 193 4.90 -16.83 23.54
CA LYS A 193 5.78 -17.44 22.53
C LYS A 193 6.56 -18.63 23.07
N ASP A 194 6.99 -18.58 24.32
CA ASP A 194 7.72 -19.66 25.00
C ASP A 194 6.89 -20.95 25.19
N SER A 195 5.60 -20.90 24.92
CA SER A 195 4.71 -22.07 24.93
C SER A 195 4.77 -22.86 23.62
N PHE A 196 5.41 -22.31 22.58
CA PHE A 196 5.43 -22.88 21.23
C PHE A 196 6.84 -22.91 20.65
N ASP A 197 7.18 -23.98 19.93
CA ASP A 197 8.31 -23.97 19.01
C ASP A 197 7.78 -23.60 17.62
N ILE A 198 8.12 -22.40 17.15
CA ILE A 198 7.65 -21.85 15.87
C ILE A 198 8.84 -21.70 14.93
N GLN A 199 8.80 -22.45 13.82
CA GLN A 199 9.87 -22.47 12.84
C GLN A 199 9.33 -22.21 11.45
N PHE A 200 10.03 -21.37 10.70
CA PHE A 200 9.73 -21.14 9.29
C PHE A 200 10.96 -21.44 8.46
N VAL A 201 10.90 -22.50 7.66
CA VAL A 201 12.03 -22.97 6.86
C VAL A 201 11.54 -23.32 5.45
N ASN A 202 12.08 -22.65 4.44
CA ASN A 202 11.84 -22.94 3.02
C ASN A 202 10.34 -23.01 2.64
N GLY A 203 9.55 -22.01 3.04
CA GLY A 203 8.12 -21.95 2.72
C GLY A 203 7.24 -22.88 3.56
N LYS A 204 7.76 -23.42 4.66
CA LYS A 204 7.00 -24.29 5.58
C LYS A 204 7.05 -23.75 7.00
N LEU A 205 5.88 -23.36 7.50
CA LEU A 205 5.65 -22.99 8.89
C LEU A 205 5.37 -24.27 9.69
N LYS A 206 6.10 -24.46 10.79
CA LYS A 206 5.89 -25.51 11.77
C LYS A 206 5.64 -24.88 13.14
N ILE A 207 4.65 -25.39 13.84
CA ILE A 207 4.30 -24.95 15.20
C ILE A 207 4.13 -26.20 16.05
N ALA A 208 4.84 -26.28 17.17
CA ALA A 208 4.71 -27.37 18.13
C ALA A 208 4.36 -26.84 19.53
N LEU A 209 3.41 -27.47 20.22
CA LEU A 209 3.05 -27.10 21.58
C LEU A 209 4.07 -27.67 22.59
N LEU A 210 4.67 -26.79 23.39
CA LEU A 210 5.70 -27.14 24.38
C LEU A 210 5.18 -27.21 25.81
N LYS A 211 4.11 -26.45 26.13
CA LYS A 211 3.52 -26.35 27.47
C LYS A 211 2.09 -26.86 27.47
N SER A 212 1.67 -27.48 28.57
CA SER A 212 0.30 -27.96 28.74
C SER A 212 -0.70 -26.81 28.69
N ILE A 213 -1.84 -27.04 28.05
CA ILE A 213 -2.94 -26.08 27.97
C ILE A 213 -3.40 -25.64 29.37
N ASN A 214 -3.60 -24.34 29.54
CA ASN A 214 -4.20 -23.76 30.74
C ASN A 214 -5.17 -22.65 30.35
N GLN A 215 -6.46 -22.84 30.63
CA GLN A 215 -7.52 -21.90 30.27
C GLN A 215 -7.50 -20.59 31.08
N ILE A 216 -6.71 -20.53 32.15
CA ILE A 216 -6.59 -19.35 33.03
C ILE A 216 -5.36 -18.53 32.65
N SER A 217 -4.22 -19.19 32.37
CA SER A 217 -2.92 -18.52 32.20
C SER A 217 -2.22 -18.78 30.87
N GLY A 218 -2.85 -19.50 29.95
CA GLY A 218 -2.25 -19.90 28.69
C GLY A 218 -1.27 -21.08 28.79
N PRO A 219 -0.95 -21.75 27.66
CA PRO A 219 -1.50 -21.49 26.33
C PRO A 219 -2.96 -21.96 26.17
N TYR A 220 -3.84 -21.08 25.69
CA TYR A 220 -5.24 -21.34 25.36
C TYR A 220 -5.85 -20.24 24.47
N GLY A 221 -6.46 -20.59 23.34
CA GLY A 221 -7.19 -19.65 22.48
C GLY A 221 -6.70 -19.62 21.03
N ASP A 222 -6.94 -18.51 20.36
CA ASP A 222 -6.53 -18.28 18.97
C ASP A 222 -5.25 -17.43 18.92
N TYR A 223 -4.22 -17.94 18.23
CA TYR A 223 -2.89 -17.34 18.14
C TYR A 223 -2.63 -16.85 16.73
N GLY A 224 -2.41 -15.54 16.62
CA GLY A 224 -2.30 -14.82 15.36
C GLY A 224 -0.89 -14.69 14.83
N ILE A 225 -0.73 -14.85 13.51
CA ILE A 225 0.50 -14.60 12.78
C ILE A 225 0.16 -13.76 11.55
N PHE A 226 0.73 -12.57 11.46
CA PHE A 226 0.75 -11.81 10.21
C PHE A 226 1.85 -12.37 9.31
N VAL A 227 1.50 -12.58 8.04
CA VAL A 227 2.40 -13.16 7.03
C VAL A 227 2.50 -12.20 5.86
N ARG A 228 3.70 -11.67 5.62
CA ARG A 228 4.03 -10.81 4.47
C ARG A 228 4.72 -11.62 3.38
N SER A 229 4.45 -11.30 2.12
CA SER A 229 5.24 -11.71 0.95
C SER A 229 5.18 -10.58 -0.07
N GLY A 230 6.34 -10.10 -0.52
CA GLY A 230 6.44 -8.82 -1.22
C GLY A 230 5.69 -7.70 -0.48
N ASP A 231 5.00 -6.84 -1.21
CA ASP A 231 4.30 -5.66 -0.65
C ASP A 231 2.91 -5.97 -0.04
N ALA A 232 2.57 -7.25 0.12
CA ALA A 232 1.28 -7.70 0.60
C ALA A 232 1.41 -8.54 1.88
N PHE A 233 0.39 -8.49 2.74
CA PHE A 233 0.31 -9.37 3.91
C PHE A 233 -1.10 -9.88 4.17
N THR A 234 -1.19 -10.96 4.95
CA THR A 234 -2.44 -11.53 5.47
C THR A 234 -2.28 -11.84 6.96
N TYR A 235 -3.37 -12.26 7.59
CA TYR A 235 -3.40 -12.73 8.97
C TYR A 235 -3.89 -14.18 8.99
N ILE A 236 -3.10 -15.07 9.57
CA ILE A 236 -3.48 -16.46 9.82
C ILE A 236 -3.50 -16.73 11.31
N MET A 237 -4.16 -17.81 11.72
CA MET A 237 -4.17 -18.21 13.12
C MET A 237 -4.13 -19.72 13.30
N PHE A 238 -3.60 -20.14 14.43
CA PHE A 238 -3.76 -21.49 14.93
C PHE A 238 -4.44 -21.48 16.29
N LYS A 239 -5.02 -22.61 16.66
CA LYS A 239 -5.75 -22.74 17.92
C LYS A 239 -4.97 -23.57 18.92
N ALA A 240 -5.02 -23.21 20.20
CA ALA A 240 -4.49 -24.04 21.28
C ALA A 240 -5.57 -24.35 22.31
N GLY A 241 -5.80 -25.64 22.61
CA GLY A 241 -6.74 -26.07 23.64
C GLY A 241 -8.22 -25.83 23.32
N MET A 242 -8.53 -25.43 22.08
CA MET A 242 -9.89 -25.18 21.58
C MET A 242 -10.40 -26.45 20.89
N LYS A 243 -10.66 -27.51 21.68
CA LYS A 243 -11.20 -28.77 21.18
C LYS A 243 -12.49 -28.51 20.39
N LYS A 244 -12.59 -29.14 19.21
CA LYS A 244 -13.84 -29.17 18.42
C LYS A 244 -14.93 -29.98 19.13
#